data_AF-A0A6P1JAB7-F1
#
_entry.id   AF-A0A6P1JAB7-F1
#
_cell.length_a   1.000
_cell.length_b   1.000
_cell.length_c   1.000
_cell.angle_alpha   90.00
_cell.angle_beta   90.00
_cell.angle_gamma   90.00
#
_symmetry.space_group_name_H-M   'P 1'
#
loop_
_entity.id
_entity.type
_entity.pdbx_description
1 polymer ?
#
loop_
_entity_poly.entity_id
_entity_poly.type
_entity_poly.pdbx_seq_one_letter_code
_entity_poly.pdbx_strand_id
1 'polypeptide(L)'
;MDKFTGRALVTSGNRKVLFEDPAWDDRFDVLMELTTRTKLIYQLTGTNVHEPRLKEEMNRRLAARGVTVSRPRGTIKAASSERFLETAAERYEAAYLMALHFGARGAGEHAEVETNYARAVDKRIEVYSKYRSDVAPCGGEHRITFETYCLLINGIKAGDIEVRHCGTCKTKHPVSRLHIGPAACPACVTQDLRVSEAESEIGARIAAFRASRVNMRRVG
;
A
#
# COMPACT_ATOMS: atom_id res chain seq x y z
N MET A 1 -4.34 19.14 19.05
CA MET A 1 -5.29 18.02 18.89
C MET A 1 -4.91 17.23 17.64
N ASP A 2 -5.12 15.92 17.70
CA ASP A 2 -4.91 14.86 16.69
C ASP A 2 -3.48 14.34 16.43
N LYS A 3 -3.08 13.36 17.24
CA LYS A 3 -1.94 12.43 17.01
C LYS A 3 -2.39 10.96 16.91
N PHE A 4 -3.57 10.71 16.33
CA PHE A 4 -4.02 9.34 16.01
C PHE A 4 -4.06 9.11 14.48
N THR A 5 -2.94 9.39 13.81
CA THR A 5 -2.65 8.70 12.55
C THR A 5 -2.25 7.29 12.92
N GLY A 6 -3.03 6.27 12.51
CA GLY A 6 -2.72 4.85 12.74
C GLY A 6 -1.26 4.55 12.47
N ARG A 7 -0.45 4.53 13.53
CA ARG A 7 0.99 4.43 13.41
C ARG A 7 1.31 2.99 13.08
N ALA A 8 1.97 2.81 11.95
CA ALA A 8 2.59 1.56 11.57
C ALA A 8 3.66 1.20 12.61
N LEU A 9 3.31 0.40 13.62
CA LEU A 9 4.31 -0.10 14.57
C LEU A 9 5.20 -1.13 13.87
N VAL A 10 6.47 -1.14 14.24
CA VAL A 10 7.37 -2.24 13.88
C VAL A 10 6.88 -3.47 14.63
N THR A 11 6.58 -4.53 13.89
CA THR A 11 6.13 -5.79 14.46
C THR A 11 7.21 -6.34 15.39
N SER A 12 6.90 -6.47 16.68
CA SER A 12 7.77 -7.08 17.68
C SER A 12 7.12 -8.36 18.21
N GLY A 13 7.88 -9.44 18.30
CA GLY A 13 7.36 -10.73 18.75
C GLY A 13 8.43 -11.83 18.73
N ASN A 14 8.22 -12.86 19.55
CA ASN A 14 9.12 -14.00 19.63
C ASN A 14 9.19 -14.73 18.27
N ARG A 15 10.40 -15.07 17.82
CA ARG A 15 10.60 -15.89 16.62
C ARG A 15 9.92 -17.23 16.81
N LYS A 16 9.09 -17.63 15.85
CA LYS A 16 8.36 -18.91 15.87
C LYS A 16 8.94 -19.92 14.89
N VAL A 17 8.81 -21.19 15.23
CA VAL A 17 9.10 -22.29 14.31
C VAL A 17 7.91 -22.43 13.37
N LEU A 18 8.11 -22.09 12.09
CA LEU A 18 7.16 -22.43 11.04
C LEU A 18 7.10 -23.96 10.90
N PHE A 19 5.93 -24.49 10.52
CA PHE A 19 5.65 -25.93 10.28
C PHE A 19 5.37 -26.79 11.52
N GLU A 20 5.45 -26.23 12.72
CA GLU A 20 5.00 -26.91 13.95
C GLU A 20 3.63 -26.41 14.43
N ASP A 21 3.18 -25.27 13.92
CA ASP A 21 1.91 -24.62 14.24
C ASP A 21 0.97 -24.69 13.02
N PRO A 22 -0.11 -25.50 13.06
CA PRO A 22 -1.04 -25.66 11.95
C PRO A 22 -1.69 -24.34 11.49
N ALA A 23 -1.83 -23.36 12.38
CA ALA A 23 -2.37 -22.05 11.99
C ALA A 23 -1.45 -21.30 11.01
N TRP A 24 -0.16 -21.65 10.95
CA TRP A 24 0.77 -21.07 9.97
C TRP A 24 0.75 -21.78 8.62
N ASP A 25 0.21 -22.99 8.52
CA ASP A 25 0.18 -23.71 7.25
C ASP A 25 -0.69 -22.98 6.21
N ASP A 26 -1.89 -22.53 6.61
CA ASP A 26 -2.79 -21.76 5.73
C ASP A 26 -2.14 -20.45 5.29
N ARG A 27 -1.52 -19.72 6.23
CA ARG A 27 -0.81 -18.46 5.92
C ARG A 27 0.34 -18.70 4.96
N PHE A 28 1.10 -19.77 5.17
CA PHE A 28 2.24 -20.11 4.35
C PHE A 28 1.81 -20.45 2.92
N ASP A 29 0.73 -21.21 2.76
CA ASP A 29 0.18 -21.56 1.46
C ASP A 29 -0.30 -20.32 0.69
N VAL A 30 -1.02 -19.40 1.36
CA VAL A 30 -1.43 -18.13 0.74
C VAL A 30 -0.22 -17.26 0.38
N LEU A 31 0.80 -17.19 1.25
CA LEU A 31 2.02 -16.45 0.94
C LEU A 31 2.74 -17.03 -0.28
N MET A 32 2.73 -18.35 -0.48
CA MET A 32 3.32 -19.00 -1.66
C MET A 32 2.57 -18.70 -2.96
N GLU A 33 1.27 -18.42 -2.89
CA GLU A 33 0.47 -17.95 -4.03
C GLU A 33 0.74 -16.48 -4.36
N LEU A 34 1.06 -15.68 -3.34
CA LEU A 34 1.34 -14.26 -3.50
C LEU A 34 2.79 -13.94 -3.86
N THR A 35 3.75 -14.79 -3.49
CA THR A 35 5.17 -14.60 -3.78
C THR A 35 5.96 -15.90 -3.83
N THR A 36 6.93 -15.96 -4.74
CA THR A 36 7.91 -17.06 -4.81
C THR A 36 9.24 -16.73 -4.11
N ARG A 37 9.34 -15.54 -3.49
CA ARG A 37 10.57 -15.06 -2.85
C ARG A 37 10.65 -15.50 -1.38
N THR A 38 11.48 -16.51 -1.13
CA THR A 38 11.69 -17.09 0.20
C THR A 38 12.18 -16.07 1.24
N LYS A 39 13.07 -15.14 0.86
CA LYS A 39 13.51 -14.05 1.73
C LYS A 39 12.38 -13.14 2.21
N LEU A 40 11.38 -12.87 1.36
CA LEU A 40 10.22 -12.06 1.76
C LEU A 40 9.37 -12.82 2.77
N ILE A 41 9.08 -14.10 2.52
CA ILE A 41 8.32 -14.96 3.44
C ILE A 41 9.03 -15.05 4.81
N TYR A 42 10.36 -15.23 4.80
CA TYR A 42 11.16 -15.22 6.02
C TYR A 42 11.01 -13.91 6.81
N GLN A 43 11.08 -12.77 6.13
CA GLN A 43 10.90 -11.45 6.76
C GLN A 43 9.49 -11.22 7.30
N LEU A 44 8.47 -11.65 6.56
CA LEU A 44 7.07 -11.44 6.93
C LEU A 44 6.65 -12.31 8.13
N THR A 45 7.18 -13.53 8.21
CA THR A 45 6.80 -14.49 9.25
C THR A 45 7.62 -14.34 10.53
N GLY A 46 8.80 -13.71 10.47
CA GLY A 46 9.70 -13.60 11.62
C GLY A 46 10.19 -14.95 12.15
N THR A 47 10.16 -15.98 11.30
CA THR A 47 10.50 -17.34 11.70
C THR A 47 11.98 -17.50 12.06
N ASN A 48 12.29 -18.52 12.86
CA ASN A 48 13.66 -19.01 13.05
C ASN A 48 14.06 -20.11 12.05
N VAL A 49 13.15 -20.58 11.20
CA VAL A 49 13.47 -21.58 10.17
C VAL A 49 14.39 -20.98 9.13
N HIS A 50 15.53 -21.63 8.90
CA HIS A 50 16.51 -21.17 7.93
C HIS A 50 15.95 -21.11 6.49
N GLU A 51 16.38 -20.11 5.71
CA GLU A 51 15.90 -19.86 4.35
C GLU A 51 15.99 -21.08 3.40
N PRO A 52 17.06 -21.92 3.42
CA PRO A 52 17.10 -23.16 2.63
C PRO A 52 15.98 -24.13 2.98
N ARG A 53 15.62 -24.26 4.25
CA ARG A 53 14.53 -25.14 4.70
C ARG A 53 13.16 -24.62 4.26
N LEU A 54 12.95 -23.30 4.33
CA LEU A 54 11.76 -22.67 3.76
C LEU A 54 11.65 -22.95 2.25
N LYS A 55 12.77 -22.82 1.52
CA LYS A 55 12.81 -23.06 0.09
C LYS A 55 12.48 -24.52 -0.27
N GLU A 56 13.03 -25.46 0.49
CA GLU A 56 12.76 -26.89 0.35
C GLU A 56 11.27 -27.19 0.55
N GLU A 57 10.67 -26.65 1.61
CA GLU A 57 9.26 -26.86 1.92
C GLU A 57 8.32 -26.23 0.89
N MET A 58 8.63 -25.01 0.41
CA MET A 58 7.90 -24.40 -0.71
C MET A 58 7.96 -25.28 -1.96
N ASN A 59 9.14 -25.81 -2.30
CA ASN A 59 9.30 -26.70 -3.45
C ASN A 59 8.47 -27.97 -3.29
N ARG A 60 8.50 -28.58 -2.10
CA ARG A 60 7.73 -29.80 -1.79
C ARG A 60 6.23 -29.58 -1.99
N ARG A 61 5.68 -28.50 -1.43
CA ARG A 61 4.25 -28.17 -1.54
C ARG A 61 3.83 -27.78 -2.95
N LEU A 62 4.64 -27.00 -3.67
CA LEU A 62 4.34 -26.62 -5.07
C LEU A 62 4.43 -27.82 -6.00
N ALA A 63 5.41 -28.70 -5.82
CA ALA A 63 5.52 -29.95 -6.58
C ALA A 63 4.33 -30.88 -6.34
N ALA A 64 3.83 -30.98 -5.09
CA ALA A 64 2.63 -31.73 -4.76
C ALA A 64 1.37 -31.19 -5.48
N ARG A 65 1.35 -29.90 -5.83
CA ARG A 65 0.29 -29.25 -6.62
C ARG A 65 0.57 -29.25 -8.14
N GLY A 66 1.63 -29.91 -8.60
CA GLY A 66 2.03 -29.94 -10.01
C GLY A 66 2.59 -28.61 -10.55
N VAL A 67 2.95 -27.66 -9.67
CA VAL A 67 3.44 -26.34 -10.06
C VAL A 67 4.96 -26.35 -10.18
N THR A 68 5.47 -26.02 -11.37
CA THR A 68 6.91 -25.82 -11.58
C THR A 68 7.31 -24.42 -11.14
N VAL A 69 8.21 -24.31 -10.16
CA VAL A 69 8.57 -23.03 -9.56
C VAL A 69 9.60 -22.28 -10.41
N SER A 70 9.18 -21.25 -11.13
CA SER A 70 10.10 -20.24 -11.66
C SER A 70 10.29 -19.13 -10.62
N ARG A 71 11.50 -19.03 -10.04
CA ARG A 71 11.82 -17.96 -9.08
C ARG A 71 12.42 -16.77 -9.83
N PRO A 72 11.93 -15.54 -9.59
CA PRO A 72 12.49 -14.35 -10.21
C PRO A 72 13.96 -14.20 -9.78
N ARG A 73 14.84 -13.99 -10.76
CA ARG A 73 16.27 -13.72 -10.53
C ARG A 73 16.47 -12.23 -10.23
N GLY A 74 17.46 -11.91 -9.38
CA GLY A 74 17.82 -10.54 -9.05
C GLY A 74 17.17 -9.98 -7.77
N THR A 75 17.75 -8.89 -7.28
CA THR A 75 17.31 -8.17 -6.08
C THR A 75 16.02 -7.42 -6.37
N ILE A 76 15.06 -7.42 -5.43
CA ILE A 76 13.88 -6.55 -5.56
C ILE A 76 14.38 -5.09 -5.57
N LYS A 77 13.76 -4.22 -6.37
CA LYS A 77 14.02 -2.77 -6.33
C LYS A 77 13.95 -2.30 -4.88
N ALA A 78 14.96 -1.58 -4.41
CA ALA A 78 14.92 -1.02 -3.07
C ALA A 78 13.80 0.04 -2.99
N ALA A 79 13.11 0.11 -1.84
CA ALA A 79 12.11 1.16 -1.58
C ALA A 79 12.70 2.58 -1.69
N SER A 80 14.00 2.72 -1.42
CA SER A 80 14.78 3.95 -1.57
C SER A 80 15.24 4.23 -3.01
N SER A 81 14.99 3.33 -3.97
CA SER A 81 15.37 3.54 -5.36
C SER A 81 14.55 4.65 -6.00
N GLU A 82 15.17 5.51 -6.81
CA GLU A 82 14.48 6.51 -7.63
C GLU A 82 13.46 5.89 -8.61
N ARG A 83 13.63 4.61 -8.95
CA ARG A 83 12.72 3.85 -9.84
C ARG A 83 11.65 3.06 -9.09
N PHE A 84 11.45 3.31 -7.81
CA PHE A 84 10.36 2.74 -7.02
C PHE A 84 9.09 3.58 -7.23
N LEU A 85 8.01 2.98 -7.76
CA LEU A 85 6.77 3.67 -8.15
C LEU A 85 7.03 4.80 -9.16
N GLU A 86 7.59 4.43 -10.31
CA GLU A 86 8.10 5.33 -11.35
C GLU A 86 6.96 6.13 -12.01
N THR A 87 5.84 5.45 -12.30
CA THR A 87 4.69 6.02 -13.00
C THR A 87 3.66 6.65 -12.05
N ALA A 88 2.90 7.63 -12.56
CA ALA A 88 1.77 8.20 -11.81
C ALA A 88 0.70 7.16 -11.46
N ALA A 89 0.49 6.18 -12.36
CA ALA A 89 -0.46 5.09 -12.19
C ALA A 89 -0.03 4.09 -11.10
N GLU A 90 1.27 3.77 -11.00
CA GLU A 90 1.81 3.00 -9.86
C GLU A 90 1.64 3.77 -8.55
N ARG A 91 1.99 5.07 -8.54
CA ARG A 91 1.81 5.91 -7.34
C ARG A 91 0.35 6.03 -6.91
N TYR A 92 -0.58 6.03 -7.87
CA TYR A 92 -2.02 6.07 -7.60
C TYR A 92 -2.52 4.78 -6.94
N GLU A 93 -2.17 3.62 -7.49
CA GLU A 93 -2.54 2.34 -6.88
C GLU A 93 -1.82 2.08 -5.55
N ALA A 94 -0.57 2.54 -5.41
CA ALA A 94 0.15 2.52 -4.15
C ALA A 94 -0.53 3.40 -3.09
N ALA A 95 -1.04 4.58 -3.47
CA ALA A 95 -1.83 5.43 -2.57
C ALA A 95 -3.12 4.73 -2.13
N TYR A 96 -3.79 3.99 -3.02
CA TYR A 96 -4.96 3.20 -2.69
C TYR A 96 -4.62 2.03 -1.73
N LEU A 97 -3.57 1.26 -2.00
CA LEU A 97 -3.07 0.22 -1.08
C LEU A 97 -2.68 0.76 0.30
N MET A 98 -2.06 1.94 0.36
CA MET A 98 -1.78 2.63 1.61
C MET A 98 -3.05 3.04 2.34
N ALA A 99 -4.06 3.53 1.61
CA ALA A 99 -5.34 3.89 2.19
C ALA A 99 -6.09 2.67 2.73
N LEU A 100 -6.00 1.50 2.08
CA LEU A 100 -6.52 0.25 2.63
C LEU A 100 -5.77 -0.18 3.90
N HIS A 101 -4.43 -0.12 3.88
CA HIS A 101 -3.60 -0.64 4.95
C HIS A 101 -3.55 0.25 6.21
N PHE A 102 -3.53 1.58 6.04
CA PHE A 102 -3.45 2.56 7.14
C PHE A 102 -4.74 3.34 7.37
N GLY A 103 -5.67 3.30 6.41
CA GLY A 103 -6.88 4.13 6.37
C GLY A 103 -6.68 5.49 5.68
N ALA A 104 -7.72 5.93 4.95
CA ALA A 104 -7.69 7.19 4.19
C ALA A 104 -7.68 8.45 5.08
N ARG A 105 -8.40 8.45 6.21
CA ARG A 105 -8.61 9.63 7.09
C ARG A 105 -8.52 9.32 8.59
N GLY A 106 -8.15 8.11 8.98
CA GLY A 106 -8.16 7.58 10.34
C GLY A 106 -7.85 6.09 10.30
N ALA A 107 -8.11 5.32 11.37
CA ALA A 107 -8.02 3.86 11.28
C ALA A 107 -9.09 3.34 10.29
N GLY A 108 -8.66 2.95 9.08
CA GLY A 108 -9.52 2.26 8.09
C GLY A 108 -9.83 0.82 8.50
N GLU A 109 -10.60 0.11 7.67
CA GLU A 109 -11.07 -1.26 7.92
C GLU A 109 -9.95 -2.23 8.33
N HIS A 110 -8.77 -2.11 7.70
CA HIS A 110 -7.61 -2.93 8.05
C HIS A 110 -6.54 -2.17 8.85
N ALA A 111 -6.81 -0.99 9.39
CA ALA A 111 -5.80 -0.17 10.06
C ALA A 111 -5.45 -0.62 11.49
N GLU A 112 -5.91 -1.81 11.89
CA GLU A 112 -5.55 -2.43 13.16
C GLU A 112 -4.04 -2.46 13.39
N VAL A 113 -3.65 -2.31 14.65
CA VAL A 113 -2.25 -2.30 15.06
C VAL A 113 -1.68 -3.72 14.92
N GLU A 114 -0.58 -3.83 14.20
CA GLU A 114 0.13 -5.09 14.02
C GLU A 114 0.87 -5.48 15.32
N THR A 115 0.21 -6.28 16.16
CA THR A 115 0.75 -6.68 17.48
C THR A 115 1.74 -7.84 17.42
N ASN A 116 1.76 -8.61 16.32
CA ASN A 116 2.67 -9.74 16.10
C ASN A 116 2.76 -10.10 14.60
N TYR A 117 3.70 -10.99 14.25
CA TYR A 117 3.94 -11.42 12.86
C TYR A 117 2.73 -12.06 12.19
N ALA A 118 1.95 -12.88 12.89
CA ALA A 118 0.77 -13.53 12.31
C ALA A 118 -0.27 -12.47 11.90
N ARG A 119 -0.61 -11.54 12.80
CA ARG A 119 -1.53 -10.44 12.52
C ARG A 119 -1.01 -9.51 11.42
N ALA A 120 0.30 -9.26 11.38
CA ALA A 120 0.92 -8.47 10.31
C ALA A 120 0.84 -9.16 8.95
N VAL A 121 0.96 -10.49 8.91
CA VAL A 121 0.79 -11.30 7.69
C VAL A 121 -0.68 -11.30 7.25
N ASP A 122 -1.62 -11.58 8.16
CA ASP A 122 -3.06 -11.60 7.88
C ASP A 122 -3.51 -10.27 7.27
N LYS A 123 -3.17 -9.16 7.91
CA LYS A 123 -3.48 -7.82 7.42
C LYS A 123 -2.93 -7.57 6.02
N ARG A 124 -1.69 -7.99 5.73
CA ARG A 124 -1.10 -7.82 4.39
C ARG A 124 -1.82 -8.67 3.36
N ILE A 125 -2.19 -9.91 3.71
CA ILE A 125 -2.93 -10.82 2.82
C ILE A 125 -4.32 -10.26 2.52
N GLU A 126 -5.05 -9.81 3.53
CA GLU A 126 -6.39 -9.24 3.40
C GLU A 126 -6.39 -7.98 2.53
N VAL A 127 -5.53 -7.01 2.86
CA VAL A 127 -5.43 -5.75 2.10
C VAL A 127 -5.06 -6.02 0.65
N TYR A 128 -4.08 -6.89 0.40
CA TYR A 128 -3.68 -7.19 -0.97
C TYR A 128 -4.77 -7.94 -1.73
N SER A 129 -5.50 -8.85 -1.07
CA SER A 129 -6.64 -9.54 -1.68
C SER A 129 -7.77 -8.56 -2.04
N LYS A 130 -8.06 -7.59 -1.17
CA LYS A 130 -9.01 -6.51 -1.48
C LYS A 130 -8.57 -5.66 -2.66
N TYR A 131 -7.27 -5.32 -2.73
CA TYR A 131 -6.74 -4.61 -3.88
C TYR A 131 -6.91 -5.41 -5.18
N ARG A 132 -6.63 -6.71 -5.15
CA ARG A 132 -6.84 -7.58 -6.33
C ARG A 132 -8.30 -7.70 -6.74
N SER A 133 -9.24 -7.64 -5.80
CA SER A 133 -10.68 -7.65 -6.14
C SER A 133 -11.16 -6.33 -6.74
N ASP A 134 -10.58 -5.21 -6.31
CA ASP A 134 -11.05 -3.88 -6.67
C ASP A 134 -10.39 -3.33 -7.94
N VAL A 135 -9.16 -3.76 -8.21
CA VAL A 135 -8.34 -3.23 -9.31
C VAL A 135 -8.08 -4.32 -10.33
N ALA A 136 -8.61 -4.15 -11.54
CA ALA A 136 -8.39 -5.10 -12.63
C ALA A 136 -6.90 -5.20 -12.99
N PRO A 137 -6.38 -6.41 -13.26
CA PRO A 137 -5.00 -6.60 -13.69
C PRO A 137 -4.76 -5.95 -15.06
N CYS A 138 -3.55 -5.42 -15.27
CA CYS A 138 -3.12 -4.84 -16.53
C CYS A 138 -2.16 -5.81 -17.23
N GLY A 139 -2.63 -6.48 -18.28
CA GLY A 139 -1.78 -7.46 -19.00
C GLY A 139 -1.55 -8.77 -18.24
N GLY A 140 -2.50 -9.18 -17.40
CA GLY A 140 -2.45 -10.43 -16.63
C GLY A 140 -1.83 -10.31 -15.23
N GLU A 141 -1.20 -9.18 -14.91
CA GLU A 141 -0.66 -8.90 -13.57
C GLU A 141 -1.20 -7.58 -13.02
N HIS A 142 -1.31 -7.49 -11.69
CA HIS A 142 -1.61 -6.21 -11.05
C HIS A 142 -0.38 -5.31 -11.09
N ARG A 143 -0.59 -4.00 -11.31
CA ARG A 143 0.51 -3.04 -11.47
C ARG A 143 1.41 -2.98 -10.23
N ILE A 144 0.82 -3.13 -9.04
CA ILE A 144 1.57 -3.27 -7.79
C ILE A 144 1.56 -4.75 -7.37
N THR A 145 2.71 -5.40 -7.46
CA THR A 145 2.86 -6.78 -6.96
C THR A 145 2.85 -6.85 -5.43
N PHE A 146 2.64 -8.04 -4.87
CA PHE A 146 2.64 -8.25 -3.42
C PHE A 146 3.99 -7.87 -2.80
N GLU A 147 5.10 -8.14 -3.49
CA GLU A 147 6.44 -7.72 -3.07
C GLU A 147 6.57 -6.20 -3.02
N THR A 148 6.08 -5.51 -4.05
CA THR A 148 6.13 -4.04 -4.15
C THR A 148 5.30 -3.40 -3.04
N TYR A 149 4.13 -3.97 -2.78
CA TYR A 149 3.30 -3.59 -1.63
C TYR A 149 4.01 -3.80 -0.29
N CYS A 150 4.65 -4.96 -0.07
CA CYS A 150 5.39 -5.21 1.17
C CYS A 150 6.56 -4.24 1.36
N LEU A 151 7.28 -3.92 0.28
CA LEU A 151 8.34 -2.92 0.28
C LEU A 151 7.82 -1.52 0.59
N LEU A 152 6.67 -1.14 0.03
CA LEU A 152 6.03 0.14 0.29
C LEU A 152 5.74 0.31 1.79
N ILE A 153 5.08 -0.68 2.40
CA ILE A 153 4.73 -0.62 3.83
C ILE A 153 5.99 -0.60 4.71
N ASN A 154 6.99 -1.42 4.39
CA ASN A 154 8.24 -1.47 5.15
C ASN A 154 9.05 -0.18 4.99
N GLY A 155 9.11 0.40 3.80
CA GLY A 155 9.79 1.67 3.54
C GLY A 155 9.12 2.84 4.27
N ILE A 156 7.79 2.84 4.38
CA ILE A 156 7.07 3.83 5.21
C ILE A 156 7.40 3.64 6.69
N LYS A 157 7.39 2.40 7.20
CA LYS A 157 7.75 2.09 8.60
C LYS A 157 9.19 2.47 8.94
N ALA A 158 10.13 2.25 8.01
CA ALA A 158 11.53 2.60 8.16
C ALA A 158 11.83 4.09 7.95
N GLY A 159 10.89 4.84 7.36
CA GLY A 159 11.09 6.25 7.02
C GLY A 159 11.92 6.48 5.75
N ASP A 160 12.03 5.47 4.88
CA ASP A 160 12.62 5.57 3.54
C ASP A 160 11.62 6.15 2.51
N ILE A 161 10.32 6.00 2.79
CA ILE A 161 9.21 6.54 2.00
C ILE A 161 8.45 7.55 2.85
N GLU A 162 8.33 8.76 2.33
CA GLU A 162 7.52 9.83 2.90
C GLU A 162 6.06 9.71 2.45
N VAL A 163 5.12 10.05 3.33
CA VAL A 163 3.69 10.12 2.98
C VAL A 163 3.27 11.59 2.85
N ARG A 164 3.00 12.03 1.62
CA ARG A 164 2.56 13.40 1.33
C ARG A 164 1.05 13.47 1.18
N HIS A 165 0.51 14.65 1.47
CA HIS A 165 -0.92 14.95 1.34
C HIS A 165 -1.12 15.95 0.21
N CYS A 166 -2.02 15.65 -0.73
CA CYS A 166 -2.39 16.62 -1.75
C CYS A 166 -3.17 17.78 -1.14
N GLY A 167 -2.80 19.03 -1.44
CA GLY A 167 -3.54 20.22 -1.01
C GLY A 167 -4.97 20.28 -1.55
N THR A 168 -5.18 19.79 -2.76
CA THR A 168 -6.45 19.84 -3.52
C THR A 168 -7.37 18.68 -3.15
N CYS A 169 -7.07 17.45 -3.59
CA CYS A 169 -7.96 16.30 -3.38
C CYS A 169 -7.76 15.58 -2.02
N LYS A 170 -6.84 16.06 -1.18
CA LYS A 170 -6.48 15.47 0.13
C LYS A 170 -5.96 14.03 0.09
N THR A 171 -5.68 13.48 -1.10
CA THR A 171 -5.12 12.13 -1.25
C THR A 171 -3.74 12.03 -0.60
N LYS A 172 -3.58 11.03 0.26
CA LYS A 172 -2.29 10.60 0.83
C LYS A 172 -1.58 9.71 -0.18
N HIS A 173 -0.31 10.00 -0.49
CA HIS A 173 0.43 9.24 -1.48
C HIS A 173 1.91 9.09 -1.11
N PRO A 174 2.55 7.97 -1.51
CA PRO A 174 3.95 7.73 -1.20
C PRO A 174 4.86 8.52 -2.12
N VAL A 175 5.94 9.05 -1.53
CA VAL A 175 7.02 9.73 -2.22
C VAL A 175 8.34 9.21 -1.67
N SER A 176 9.30 8.86 -2.52
CA SER A 176 10.64 8.49 -2.05
C SER A 176 11.21 9.64 -1.21
N ARG A 177 11.84 9.32 -0.07
CA ARG A 177 12.50 10.34 0.75
C ARG A 177 13.61 11.08 0.00
N LEU A 178 14.20 10.44 -1.00
CA LEU A 178 15.23 11.03 -1.86
C LEU A 178 14.65 11.88 -2.99
N HIS A 179 13.33 11.97 -3.12
CA HIS A 179 12.70 12.76 -4.19
C HIS A 179 12.98 14.25 -4.03
N ILE A 180 13.65 14.83 -5.02
CA ILE A 180 13.95 16.27 -5.09
C ILE A 180 12.88 16.94 -5.96
N GLY A 181 12.15 17.90 -5.37
CA GLY A 181 11.17 18.72 -6.08
C GLY A 181 9.70 18.49 -5.66
N PRO A 182 8.76 19.18 -6.34
CA PRO A 182 7.33 19.03 -6.08
C PRO A 182 6.83 17.69 -6.64
N ALA A 183 6.36 16.83 -5.74
CA ALA A 183 5.70 15.59 -6.12
C ALA A 183 4.25 15.86 -6.54
N ALA A 184 3.93 15.64 -7.82
CA ALA A 184 2.57 15.79 -8.32
C ALA A 184 1.65 14.73 -7.70
N CYS A 185 0.44 15.13 -7.30
CA CYS A 185 -0.52 14.19 -6.72
C CYS A 185 -0.97 13.16 -7.77
N PRO A 186 -0.77 11.85 -7.51
CA PRO A 186 -1.11 10.83 -8.50
C PRO A 186 -2.61 10.74 -8.75
N ALA A 187 -3.46 11.06 -7.77
CA ALA A 187 -4.91 11.10 -7.97
C ALA A 187 -5.34 12.23 -8.90
N CYS A 188 -4.86 13.46 -8.66
CA CYS A 188 -5.18 14.59 -9.52
C CYS A 188 -4.67 14.38 -10.96
N VAL A 189 -3.49 13.78 -11.12
CA VAL A 189 -2.89 13.52 -12.45
C VAL A 189 -3.59 12.38 -13.18
N THR A 190 -3.94 11.29 -12.48
CA THR A 190 -4.47 10.08 -13.13
C THR A 190 -5.97 10.16 -13.38
N GLN A 191 -6.73 10.81 -12.50
CA GLN A 191 -8.18 10.86 -12.60
C GLN A 191 -8.73 12.10 -13.32
N ASP A 192 -7.87 13.04 -13.75
CA ASP A 192 -8.25 14.35 -14.32
C ASP A 192 -9.50 14.94 -13.66
N LEU A 193 -9.45 15.07 -12.33
CA LEU A 193 -10.64 15.40 -11.54
C LEU A 193 -11.15 16.83 -11.76
N ARG A 194 -10.48 17.64 -12.60
CA ARG A 194 -10.80 19.05 -12.92
C ARG A 194 -11.17 19.89 -11.69
N VAL A 195 -10.56 19.58 -10.54
CA VAL A 195 -10.96 20.16 -9.24
C VAL A 195 -10.77 21.68 -9.25
N SER A 196 -9.72 22.19 -9.90
CA SER A 196 -9.50 23.64 -10.01
C SER A 196 -10.59 24.34 -10.83
N GLU A 197 -11.13 23.67 -11.87
CA GLU A 197 -12.24 24.20 -12.66
C GLU A 197 -13.51 24.25 -11.82
N ALA A 198 -13.80 23.18 -11.07
CA ALA A 198 -14.93 23.12 -10.15
C ALA A 198 -14.82 24.15 -9.01
N GLU A 199 -13.64 24.33 -8.42
CA GLU A 199 -13.39 25.35 -7.38
C GLU A 199 -13.58 26.77 -7.92
N SER A 200 -13.11 27.03 -9.15
CA SER A 200 -13.31 28.32 -9.83
C SER A 200 -14.79 28.60 -10.08
N GLU A 201 -15.54 27.60 -10.56
CA GLU A 201 -16.98 27.72 -10.81
C GLU A 201 -17.78 27.97 -9.52
N ILE A 202 -17.46 27.23 -8.45
CA ILE A 202 -18.08 27.43 -7.13
C ILE A 202 -17.75 28.82 -6.60
N GLY A 203 -16.50 29.26 -6.72
CA GLY A 203 -16.06 30.60 -6.34
C GLY A 203 -16.85 31.69 -7.08
N ALA A 204 -17.03 31.54 -8.40
CA ALA A 204 -17.81 32.46 -9.23
C ALA A 204 -19.29 32.49 -8.81
N ARG A 205 -19.89 31.32 -8.54
CA ARG A 205 -21.29 31.23 -8.05
C ARG A 205 -21.47 31.89 -6.69
N ILE A 206 -20.54 31.69 -5.76
CA ILE A 206 -20.56 32.34 -4.43
C ILE A 206 -20.40 33.86 -4.57
N ALA A 207 -19.49 34.32 -5.44
CA ALA A 207 -19.29 35.75 -5.70
C ALA A 207 -20.56 36.39 -6.31
N ALA A 208 -21.17 35.74 -7.29
CA ALA A 208 -22.42 36.18 -7.90
C ALA A 208 -23.57 36.23 -6.88
N PHE A 209 -23.70 35.22 -6.02
CA PHE A 209 -24.69 35.19 -4.95
C PHE A 209 -24.46 36.29 -3.89
N ARG A 210 -23.20 36.58 -3.54
CA ARG A 210 -22.88 37.70 -2.65
C ARG A 210 -23.24 39.04 -3.29
N ALA A 211 -22.94 39.22 -4.58
CA ALA A 211 -23.28 40.42 -5.32
C ALA A 211 -24.80 40.64 -5.43
N SER A 212 -25.58 39.58 -5.65
CA SER A 212 -27.05 39.70 -5.71
C SER A 212 -27.67 40.09 -4.36
N ARG A 213 -27.14 39.63 -3.23
CA ARG A 213 -27.58 40.08 -1.89
C ARG A 213 -27.22 41.55 -1.59
N VAL A 214 -26.09 42.04 -2.09
CA VAL A 214 -25.70 43.45 -1.96
C VAL A 214 -26.64 44.34 -2.78
N ASN A 215 -27.03 43.90 -3.98
CA ASN A 215 -28.01 44.62 -4.79
C ASN A 215 -29.41 44.61 -4.18
N MET A 216 -29.89 43.50 -3.59
CA MET A 216 -31.18 43.47 -2.89
C MET A 216 -31.23 44.42 -1.68
N ARG A 217 -30.11 44.59 -0.95
CA ARG A 217 -30.03 45.52 0.20
C ARG A 217 -29.95 47.00 -0.19
N ARG A 218 -29.70 47.33 -1.46
CA ARG A 218 -29.66 48.72 -1.97
C ARG A 218 -30.99 49.19 -2.56
N VAL A 219 -31.92 48.26 -2.81
CA VAL A 219 -33.21 48.53 -3.47
C VAL A 219 -34.37 48.52 -2.46
N GLY A 220 -34.12 48.20 -1.19
CA GLY A 220 -35.06 48.39 -0.07
C GLY A 220 -34.63 49.54 0.82
#